data_AF-A0A2D6BSZ0-F1
#
_entry.id   AF-A0A2D6BSZ0-F1
#
_cell.length_a   1.000
_cell.length_b   1.000
_cell.length_c   1.000
_cell.angle_alpha   90.00
_cell.angle_beta   90.00
_cell.angle_gamma   90.00
#
_symmetry.space_group_name_H-M   'P 1'
#
loop_
_entity.id
_entity.type
_entity.pdbx_description
1 polymer ?
#
loop_
_entity_poly.entity_id
_entity_poly.type
_entity_poly.pdbx_seq_one_letter_code
_entity_poly.pdbx_strand_id
1 'polypeptide(L)'
;MAGLAILGLRIDGTLPLRQGPLFFGLQAASIGGALLGAWAFRWIDGPSAPLWRLVLAVALGWRLAYFPIMVFSGHVASIGEWLLLVSGLPVFVYPSFLVSVAAIHAAAAAAAGLLVHPPRRWLRPAVLPAFLVAAAVSFNQLSDLTLLPDRVISVEAPIPPMESGRSNPYLPALRASGYLPNQRVVLLAAGLTYETIPPSPWATTVKAVLEGLFHARPFGSTQERVLEHYLAYHSAHAQIGCRALADCPPDAP
;
A
#
# COMPACT_ATOMS: atom_id res chain seq x y z
N MET A 1 -10.14 -8.98 -11.75
CA MET A 1 -10.80 -8.40 -10.56
C MET A 1 -11.51 -9.45 -9.72
N ALA A 2 -12.49 -10.21 -10.24
CA ALA A 2 -13.18 -11.25 -9.46
C ALA A 2 -12.25 -12.28 -8.78
N GLY A 3 -11.21 -12.76 -9.48
CA GLY A 3 -10.22 -13.67 -8.90
C GLY A 3 -9.44 -13.08 -7.72
N LEU A 4 -9.15 -11.76 -7.73
CA LEU A 4 -8.48 -11.08 -6.62
C LEU A 4 -9.41 -10.94 -5.41
N ALA A 5 -10.70 -10.66 -5.65
CA ALA A 5 -11.69 -10.61 -4.58
C ALA A 5 -11.87 -11.98 -3.92
N ILE A 6 -11.96 -13.06 -4.71
CA ILE A 6 -12.04 -14.44 -4.21
C ILE A 6 -10.79 -14.80 -3.41
N LEU A 7 -9.61 -14.45 -3.90
CA LEU A 7 -8.36 -14.66 -3.16
C LEU A 7 -8.36 -13.89 -1.85
N GLY A 8 -8.77 -12.62 -1.86
CA GLY A 8 -8.90 -11.80 -0.65
C GLY A 8 -9.84 -12.43 0.38
N LEU A 9 -10.99 -12.95 -0.04
CA LEU A 9 -11.95 -13.61 0.85
C LEU A 9 -11.35 -14.86 1.49
N ARG A 10 -10.51 -15.59 0.75
CA ARG A 10 -9.77 -16.73 1.30
C ARG A 10 -8.72 -16.30 2.32
N ILE A 11 -8.05 -15.17 2.10
CA ILE A 11 -7.07 -14.64 3.06
C ILE A 11 -7.79 -14.24 4.35
N ASP A 12 -8.85 -13.43 4.25
CA ASP A 12 -9.68 -13.00 5.40
C ASP A 12 -10.17 -14.22 6.23
N GLY A 13 -10.51 -15.33 5.57
CA GLY A 13 -11.01 -16.54 6.22
C GLY A 13 -9.95 -17.45 6.87
N THR A 14 -8.67 -17.09 6.85
CA THR A 14 -7.58 -17.93 7.39
C THR A 14 -6.91 -17.32 8.61
N LEU A 15 -7.14 -17.90 9.79
CA LEU A 15 -6.45 -17.51 11.03
C LEU A 15 -5.48 -18.62 11.48
N PRO A 16 -4.20 -18.30 11.79
CA PRO A 16 -3.53 -16.99 11.68
C PRO A 16 -3.28 -16.58 10.21
N LEU A 17 -2.90 -15.31 10.00
CA LEU A 17 -2.58 -14.80 8.65
C LEU A 17 -1.44 -15.60 8.03
N ARG A 18 -1.69 -16.22 6.88
CA ARG A 18 -0.62 -16.80 6.08
C ARG A 18 -0.02 -15.71 5.18
N GLN A 19 1.20 -15.31 5.49
CA GLN A 19 1.93 -14.28 4.76
C GLN A 19 2.11 -14.61 3.26
N GLY A 20 2.45 -15.86 2.93
CA GLY A 20 2.68 -16.28 1.53
C GLY A 20 1.51 -15.95 0.60
N PRO A 21 0.27 -16.39 0.90
CA PRO A 21 -0.93 -16.00 0.15
C PRO A 21 -1.11 -14.49 -0.01
N LEU A 22 -0.84 -13.68 1.03
CA LEU A 22 -0.93 -12.23 0.93
C LEU A 22 0.16 -11.65 0.00
N PHE A 23 1.40 -12.10 0.13
CA PHE A 23 2.50 -11.72 -0.75
C PHE A 23 2.19 -12.04 -2.22
N PHE A 24 1.82 -13.29 -2.53
CA PHE A 24 1.50 -13.68 -3.91
C PHE A 24 0.24 -12.96 -4.43
N GLY A 25 -0.76 -12.74 -3.59
CA GLY A 25 -1.94 -11.97 -3.93
C GLY A 25 -1.60 -10.52 -4.29
N LEU A 26 -0.77 -9.87 -3.49
CA LEU A 26 -0.30 -8.51 -3.74
C LEU A 26 0.50 -8.42 -5.04
N GLN A 27 1.44 -9.34 -5.27
CA GLN A 27 2.23 -9.39 -6.50
C GLN A 27 1.36 -9.64 -7.74
N ALA A 28 0.40 -10.56 -7.65
CA ALA A 28 -0.54 -10.84 -8.73
C ALA A 28 -1.44 -9.63 -9.03
N ALA A 29 -1.95 -8.95 -8.00
CA ALA A 29 -2.74 -7.73 -8.14
C ALA A 29 -1.91 -6.60 -8.76
N SER A 30 -0.68 -6.40 -8.29
CA SER A 30 0.23 -5.35 -8.73
C SER A 30 0.64 -5.52 -10.20
N ILE A 31 1.15 -6.72 -10.57
CA ILE A 31 1.54 -7.04 -11.95
C ILE A 31 0.31 -7.05 -12.86
N GLY A 32 -0.77 -7.71 -12.44
CA GLY A 32 -2.01 -7.77 -13.23
C GLY A 32 -2.63 -6.40 -13.47
N GLY A 33 -2.62 -5.53 -12.46
CA GLY A 33 -3.02 -4.13 -12.58
C GLY A 33 -2.15 -3.36 -13.56
N ALA A 34 -0.83 -3.44 -13.43
CA ALA A 34 0.09 -2.76 -14.34
C ALA A 34 -0.08 -3.21 -15.80
N LEU A 35 -0.26 -4.51 -16.04
CA LEU A 35 -0.55 -5.06 -17.37
C LEU A 35 -1.90 -4.57 -17.92
N LEU A 36 -2.94 -4.53 -17.08
CA LEU A 36 -4.25 -4.00 -17.46
C LEU A 36 -4.16 -2.51 -17.83
N GLY A 37 -3.43 -1.71 -17.05
CA GLY A 37 -3.20 -0.30 -17.34
C GLY A 37 -2.43 -0.08 -18.63
N ALA A 38 -1.38 -0.87 -18.88
CA ALA A 38 -0.62 -0.85 -20.12
C ALA A 38 -1.50 -1.21 -21.33
N TRP A 39 -2.35 -2.23 -21.19
CA TRP A 39 -3.29 -2.65 -22.21
C TRP A 39 -4.34 -1.57 -22.50
N ALA A 40 -4.98 -1.03 -21.47
CA ALA A 40 -5.96 0.05 -21.58
C ALA A 40 -5.34 1.29 -22.24
N PHE A 41 -4.10 1.64 -21.88
CA PHE A 41 -3.36 2.72 -22.52
C PHE A 41 -3.16 2.49 -24.02
N ARG A 42 -2.73 1.29 -24.44
CA ARG A 42 -2.58 0.96 -25.88
C ARG A 42 -3.89 1.06 -26.65
N TRP A 43 -5.01 0.69 -26.03
CA TRP A 43 -6.34 0.82 -26.63
C TRP A 43 -6.74 2.27 -26.84
N ILE A 44 -6.44 3.15 -25.88
CA ILE A 44 -6.84 4.56 -25.90
C ILE A 44 -5.96 5.41 -26.82
N ASP A 45 -4.65 5.14 -26.88
CA ASP A 45 -3.68 6.00 -27.57
C ASP A 45 -3.17 5.44 -28.92
N GLY A 46 -3.61 4.23 -29.27
CA GLY A 46 -3.22 3.54 -30.50
C GLY A 46 -1.79 2.96 -30.46
N PRO A 47 -1.43 2.10 -31.44
CA PRO A 47 -0.20 1.32 -31.41
C PRO A 47 1.08 2.10 -31.80
N SER A 48 1.04 3.44 -31.84
CA SER A 48 2.10 4.26 -32.44
C SER A 48 3.39 4.36 -31.60
N ALA A 49 3.31 4.14 -30.29
CA ALA A 49 4.49 4.08 -29.43
C ALA A 49 5.26 2.77 -29.63
N PRO A 50 6.62 2.79 -29.76
CA PRO A 50 7.39 1.57 -29.79
C PRO A 50 7.22 0.80 -28.47
N LEU A 51 6.99 -0.51 -28.56
CA LEU A 51 6.63 -1.36 -27.42
C LEU A 51 7.63 -1.24 -26.26
N TRP A 52 8.93 -1.14 -26.53
CA TRP A 52 9.95 -1.04 -25.50
C TRP A 52 9.82 0.23 -24.63
N ARG A 53 9.37 1.37 -25.20
CA ARG A 53 9.14 2.60 -24.42
C ARG A 53 7.98 2.44 -23.47
N LEU A 54 6.91 1.76 -23.92
CA LEU A 54 5.77 1.46 -23.09
C LEU A 54 6.17 0.49 -21.97
N VAL A 55 6.90 -0.57 -22.29
CA VAL A 55 7.40 -1.53 -21.28
C VAL A 55 8.27 -0.81 -20.24
N LEU A 56 9.19 0.05 -20.67
CA LEU A 56 10.03 0.82 -19.77
C LEU A 56 9.21 1.78 -18.89
N ALA A 57 8.25 2.49 -19.47
CA ALA A 57 7.37 3.41 -18.74
C ALA A 57 6.53 2.66 -17.70
N VAL A 58 5.94 1.53 -18.07
CA VAL A 58 5.12 0.71 -17.18
C VAL A 58 5.97 0.10 -16.07
N ALA A 59 7.17 -0.42 -16.38
CA ALA A 59 8.07 -0.96 -15.38
C ALA A 59 8.53 0.12 -14.38
N LEU A 60 8.88 1.32 -14.88
CA LEU A 60 9.23 2.45 -14.03
C LEU A 60 8.03 2.89 -13.19
N GLY A 61 6.86 3.08 -13.81
CA GLY A 61 5.65 3.50 -13.11
C GLY A 61 5.21 2.52 -12.04
N TRP A 62 5.26 1.22 -12.34
CA TRP A 62 5.03 0.13 -11.39
C TRP A 62 6.00 0.23 -10.20
N ARG A 63 7.30 0.39 -10.46
CA ARG A 63 8.31 0.45 -9.40
C ARG A 63 8.20 1.71 -8.53
N LEU A 64 7.93 2.85 -9.15
CA LEU A 64 7.78 4.14 -8.46
C LEU A 64 6.51 4.18 -7.60
N ALA A 65 5.44 3.54 -8.04
CA ALA A 65 4.15 3.60 -7.35
C ALA A 65 3.97 2.50 -6.30
N TYR A 66 4.82 1.47 -6.26
CA TYR A 66 4.60 0.28 -5.42
C TYR A 66 4.30 0.60 -3.94
N PHE A 67 5.19 1.33 -3.27
CA PHE A 67 5.02 1.64 -1.85
C PHE A 67 3.83 2.59 -1.59
N PRO A 68 3.66 3.71 -2.31
CA PRO A 68 2.43 4.50 -2.22
C PRO A 68 1.16 3.67 -2.41
N ILE A 69 1.15 2.73 -3.35
CA ILE A 69 -0.02 1.88 -3.61
C ILE A 69 -0.30 0.94 -2.44
N MET A 70 0.72 0.37 -1.81
CA MET A 70 0.55 -0.43 -0.58
C MET A 70 -0.15 0.40 0.52
N VAL A 71 0.33 1.62 0.76
CA VAL A 71 -0.25 2.53 1.76
C VAL A 71 -1.68 2.92 1.41
N PHE A 72 -1.93 3.40 0.18
CA PHE A 72 -3.27 3.82 -0.25
C PHE A 72 -4.27 2.66 -0.28
N SER A 73 -3.84 1.46 -0.68
CA SER A 73 -4.72 0.29 -0.68
C SER A 73 -5.07 -0.13 0.74
N GLY A 74 -4.12 -0.05 1.68
CA GLY A 74 -4.39 -0.24 3.11
C GLY A 74 -5.41 0.77 3.62
N HIS A 75 -5.27 2.04 3.25
CA HIS A 75 -6.21 3.09 3.61
C HIS A 75 -7.62 2.86 3.04
N VAL A 76 -7.74 2.46 1.77
CA VAL A 76 -9.02 2.08 1.17
C VAL A 76 -9.63 0.89 1.89
N ALA A 77 -8.82 -0.10 2.27
CA ALA A 77 -9.30 -1.25 3.03
C ALA A 77 -9.82 -0.85 4.42
N SER A 78 -9.15 0.08 5.12
CA SER A 78 -9.64 0.64 6.39
C SER A 78 -10.97 1.37 6.24
N ILE A 79 -11.13 2.19 5.19
CA ILE A 79 -12.41 2.86 4.90
C ILE A 79 -13.49 1.83 4.58
N GLY A 80 -13.17 0.83 3.76
CA GLY A 80 -14.09 -0.25 3.42
C GLY A 80 -14.56 -1.04 4.64
N GLU A 81 -13.64 -1.40 5.52
CA GLU A 81 -13.92 -2.05 6.81
C GLU A 81 -14.92 -1.23 7.63
N TRP A 82 -14.61 0.06 7.86
CA TRP A 82 -15.45 0.96 8.64
C TRP A 82 -16.86 1.13 8.05
N LEU A 83 -16.97 1.30 6.73
CA LEU A 83 -18.26 1.42 6.06
C LEU A 83 -19.10 0.14 6.20
N LEU A 84 -18.48 -1.03 6.06
CA LEU A 84 -19.17 -2.31 6.25
C LEU A 84 -19.64 -2.49 7.68
N LEU A 85 -18.81 -2.14 8.67
CA LEU A 85 -19.16 -2.18 10.10
C LEU A 85 -20.34 -1.27 10.43
N VAL A 86 -20.29 0.00 10.03
CA VAL A 86 -21.37 0.98 10.28
C VAL A 86 -22.67 0.55 9.58
N SER A 87 -22.57 -0.16 8.46
CA SER A 87 -23.72 -0.70 7.72
C SER A 87 -24.24 -2.04 8.27
N GLY A 88 -23.57 -2.63 9.27
CA GLY A 88 -23.92 -3.95 9.81
C GLY A 88 -23.71 -5.10 8.81
N LEU A 89 -22.88 -4.91 7.78
CA LEU A 89 -22.57 -5.91 6.77
C LEU A 89 -21.36 -6.77 7.17
N PRO A 90 -21.22 -7.98 6.61
CA PRO A 90 -20.00 -8.77 6.76
C PRO A 90 -18.77 -7.98 6.30
N VAL A 91 -17.74 -7.97 7.14
CA VAL A 91 -16.52 -7.19 6.92
C VAL A 91 -15.51 -8.03 6.14
N PHE A 92 -14.94 -7.42 5.10
CA PHE A 92 -13.89 -8.02 4.30
C PHE A 92 -12.79 -6.99 3.98
N VAL A 93 -11.54 -7.32 4.30
CA VAL A 93 -10.40 -6.38 4.18
C VAL A 93 -9.58 -6.72 2.96
N TYR A 94 -9.06 -7.94 2.84
CA TYR A 94 -8.16 -8.29 1.75
C TYR A 94 -8.79 -8.26 0.34
N PRO A 95 -10.11 -8.50 0.14
CA PRO A 95 -10.74 -8.26 -1.15
C PRO A 95 -10.63 -6.80 -1.60
N SER A 96 -10.97 -5.85 -0.72
CA SER A 96 -10.92 -4.43 -1.05
C SER A 96 -9.48 -3.95 -1.22
N PHE A 97 -8.55 -4.46 -0.40
CA PHE A 97 -7.12 -4.21 -0.52
C PHE A 97 -6.57 -4.66 -1.88
N LEU A 98 -6.72 -5.93 -2.25
CA LEU A 98 -6.15 -6.49 -3.49
C LEU A 98 -6.77 -5.88 -4.75
N VAL A 99 -8.08 -5.60 -4.73
CA VAL A 99 -8.78 -4.90 -5.81
C VAL A 99 -8.24 -3.48 -5.96
N SER A 100 -8.04 -2.77 -4.85
CA SER A 100 -7.44 -1.42 -4.85
C SER A 100 -6.01 -1.43 -5.39
N VAL A 101 -5.18 -2.40 -4.98
CA VAL A 101 -3.81 -2.55 -5.50
C VAL A 101 -3.83 -2.67 -7.02
N ALA A 102 -4.68 -3.54 -7.57
CA ALA A 102 -4.77 -3.73 -9.02
C ALA A 102 -5.29 -2.47 -9.75
N ALA A 103 -6.33 -1.84 -9.20
CA ALA A 103 -6.91 -0.63 -9.78
C ALA A 103 -5.91 0.54 -9.81
N ILE A 104 -5.19 0.78 -8.71
CA ILE A 104 -4.24 1.89 -8.63
C ILE A 104 -2.99 1.58 -9.45
N HIS A 105 -2.51 0.33 -9.51
CA HIS A 105 -1.42 -0.03 -10.44
C HIS A 105 -1.82 0.14 -11.90
N ALA A 106 -3.06 -0.17 -12.26
CA ALA A 106 -3.57 0.08 -13.61
C ALA A 106 -3.57 1.58 -13.93
N ALA A 107 -4.03 2.42 -12.99
CA ALA A 107 -3.98 3.87 -13.13
C ALA A 107 -2.54 4.40 -13.25
N ALA A 108 -1.62 3.92 -12.41
CA ALA A 108 -0.21 4.30 -12.44
C ALA A 108 0.46 3.89 -13.76
N ALA A 109 0.23 2.67 -14.26
CA ALA A 109 0.77 2.22 -15.53
C ALA A 109 0.23 3.03 -16.71
N ALA A 110 -1.08 3.33 -16.72
CA ALA A 110 -1.67 4.20 -17.73
C ALA A 110 -1.09 5.62 -17.68
N ALA A 111 -0.91 6.18 -16.48
CA ALA A 111 -0.29 7.49 -16.27
C ALA A 111 1.18 7.52 -16.72
N ALA A 112 1.95 6.46 -16.45
CA ALA A 112 3.32 6.35 -16.94
C ALA A 112 3.37 6.31 -18.48
N GLY A 113 2.40 5.64 -19.12
CA GLY A 113 2.23 5.68 -20.58
C GLY A 113 2.08 7.10 -21.12
N LEU A 114 1.34 7.98 -20.42
CA LEU A 114 1.16 9.39 -20.81
C LEU A 114 2.46 10.20 -20.76
N LEU A 115 3.43 9.84 -19.90
CA LEU A 115 4.71 10.54 -19.84
C LEU A 115 5.55 10.30 -21.10
N VAL A 116 5.51 9.09 -21.65
CA VAL A 116 6.32 8.70 -22.81
C VAL A 116 5.63 8.95 -24.15
N HIS A 117 4.34 9.29 -24.15
CA HIS A 117 3.57 9.53 -25.38
C HIS A 117 3.46 11.03 -25.75
N PRO A 118 3.58 11.40 -27.04
CA PRO A 118 3.64 12.80 -27.47
C PRO A 118 2.32 13.59 -27.63
N PRO A 119 1.10 13.04 -27.83
CA PRO A 119 -0.09 13.84 -28.14
C PRO A 119 -0.76 14.48 -26.93
N ARG A 120 -0.47 14.00 -25.70
CA ARG A 120 -1.12 14.49 -24.46
C ARG A 120 -0.15 15.19 -23.51
N ARG A 121 0.74 16.03 -24.06
CA ARG A 121 1.74 16.77 -23.26
C ARG A 121 1.12 17.64 -22.17
N TRP A 122 -0.11 18.10 -22.37
CA TRP A 122 -0.85 18.92 -21.41
C TRP A 122 -1.23 18.17 -20.12
N LEU A 123 -1.22 16.84 -20.10
CA LEU A 123 -1.40 16.04 -18.87
C LEU A 123 -0.12 15.86 -18.06
N ARG A 124 1.06 16.12 -18.66
CA ARG A 124 2.37 15.94 -17.99
C ARG A 124 2.54 16.80 -16.74
N PRO A 125 2.08 18.07 -16.68
CA PRO A 125 2.17 18.87 -15.47
C PRO A 125 1.43 18.28 -14.27
N ALA A 126 0.41 17.44 -14.47
CA ALA A 126 -0.26 16.74 -13.39
C ALA A 126 0.44 15.41 -13.04
N VAL A 127 0.84 14.65 -14.06
CA VAL A 127 1.40 13.30 -13.89
C VAL A 127 2.85 13.33 -13.38
N LEU A 128 3.68 14.26 -13.87
CA LEU A 128 5.10 14.33 -13.51
C LEU A 128 5.31 14.61 -12.01
N PRO A 129 4.66 15.61 -11.39
CA PRO A 129 4.80 15.84 -9.95
C PRO A 129 4.35 14.63 -9.12
N ALA A 130 3.28 13.93 -9.52
CA ALA A 130 2.82 12.74 -8.84
C ALA A 130 3.90 11.63 -8.86
N PHE A 131 4.57 11.41 -10.01
CA PHE A 131 5.68 10.46 -10.09
C PHE A 131 6.94 10.91 -9.35
N LEU A 132 7.21 12.21 -9.25
CA LEU A 132 8.32 12.73 -8.43
C LEU A 132 8.07 12.48 -6.94
N VAL A 133 6.85 12.71 -6.47
CA VAL A 133 6.46 12.37 -5.09
C VAL A 133 6.54 10.86 -4.88
N ALA A 134 5.99 10.06 -5.79
CA ALA A 134 6.06 8.61 -5.71
C ALA A 134 7.52 8.11 -5.68
N ALA A 135 8.42 8.71 -6.47
CA ALA A 135 9.85 8.41 -6.45
C ALA A 135 10.50 8.78 -5.11
N ALA A 136 10.21 9.96 -4.56
CA ALA A 136 10.75 10.39 -3.28
C ALA A 136 10.33 9.46 -2.14
N VAL A 137 9.10 8.94 -2.18
CA VAL A 137 8.57 8.02 -1.15
C VAL A 137 9.07 6.58 -1.37
N SER A 138 9.18 6.13 -2.62
CA SER A 138 9.61 4.76 -2.95
C SER A 138 11.12 4.54 -2.92
N PHE A 139 11.91 5.61 -2.89
CA PHE A 139 13.37 5.59 -2.78
C PHE A 139 13.80 6.54 -1.66
N ASN A 140 13.43 6.19 -0.42
CA ASN A 140 13.74 7.04 0.72
C ASN A 140 15.23 6.95 1.14
N GLN A 141 15.89 5.84 0.78
CA GLN A 141 17.30 5.54 1.03
C GLN A 141 18.00 4.88 -0.16
N LEU A 142 19.33 4.81 -0.13
CA LEU A 142 20.12 4.10 -1.14
C LEU A 142 19.85 2.59 -1.15
N SER A 143 19.54 2.00 0.01
CA SER A 143 19.14 0.60 0.13
C SER A 143 17.85 0.28 -0.63
N ASP A 144 17.02 1.29 -0.90
CA ASP A 144 15.78 1.13 -1.68
C ASP A 144 16.04 1.07 -3.19
N LEU A 145 17.27 1.23 -3.67
CA LEU A 145 17.64 1.14 -5.10
C LEU A 145 17.68 -0.33 -5.57
N THR A 146 16.59 -1.04 -5.33
CA THR A 146 16.40 -2.43 -5.70
C THR A 146 15.34 -2.56 -6.80
N LEU A 147 15.54 -3.53 -7.69
CA LEU A 147 14.58 -3.81 -8.76
C LEU A 147 13.22 -4.24 -8.22
N LEU A 148 13.24 -5.17 -7.26
CA LEU A 148 12.03 -5.67 -6.60
C LEU A 148 11.76 -4.84 -5.33
N PRO A 149 10.64 -4.11 -5.26
CA PRO A 149 10.28 -3.28 -4.13
C PRO A 149 9.85 -4.09 -2.90
N ASP A 150 9.53 -5.38 -3.09
CA ASP A 150 9.03 -6.27 -2.07
C ASP A 150 9.63 -7.66 -2.23
N ARG A 151 10.04 -8.23 -1.10
CA ARG A 151 10.67 -9.55 -0.99
C ARG A 151 10.15 -10.34 0.23
N VAL A 152 9.07 -9.86 0.86
CA VAL A 152 8.57 -10.39 2.14
C VAL A 152 7.63 -11.58 1.89
N ILE A 153 8.19 -12.66 1.35
CA ILE A 153 7.45 -13.91 1.09
C ILE A 153 6.95 -14.54 2.41
N SER A 154 7.76 -14.41 3.46
CA SER A 154 7.48 -14.84 4.82
C SER A 154 7.90 -13.75 5.80
N VAL A 155 7.19 -13.66 6.92
CA VAL A 155 7.56 -12.83 8.06
C VAL A 155 8.26 -13.74 9.07
N GLU A 156 9.57 -13.57 9.21
CA GLU A 156 10.37 -14.28 10.21
C GLU A 156 10.50 -13.48 11.51
N ALA A 157 10.25 -12.17 11.45
CA ALA A 157 10.28 -11.30 12.60
C ALA A 157 9.11 -11.62 13.56
N PRO A 158 9.29 -11.42 14.88
CA PRO A 158 8.20 -11.59 15.83
C PRO A 158 7.04 -10.65 15.49
N ILE A 159 5.82 -11.18 15.53
CA ILE A 159 4.61 -10.41 15.28
C ILE A 159 4.45 -9.41 16.44
N PRO A 160 4.36 -8.10 16.15
CA PRO A 160 4.14 -7.10 17.18
C PRO A 160 2.83 -7.36 17.92
N PRO A 161 2.77 -7.08 19.23
CA PRO A 161 1.52 -7.17 19.96
C PRO A 161 0.50 -6.18 19.40
N MET A 162 -0.78 -6.47 19.61
CA MET A 162 -1.84 -5.50 19.34
C MET A 162 -1.70 -4.33 20.31
N GLU A 163 -1.41 -3.14 19.79
CA GLU A 163 -1.29 -1.92 20.57
C GLU A 163 -2.53 -1.03 20.39
N SER A 164 -2.83 -0.20 21.39
CA SER A 164 -3.72 0.94 21.20
C SER A 164 -2.88 2.14 20.76
N GLY A 165 -3.16 2.64 19.55
CA GLY A 165 -2.46 3.80 19.00
C GLY A 165 -2.65 5.02 19.88
N ARG A 166 -1.61 5.84 20.04
CA ARG A 166 -1.65 6.97 20.97
C ARG A 166 -1.82 8.28 20.22
N SER A 167 -1.00 8.52 19.21
CA SER A 167 -0.93 9.81 18.51
C SER A 167 -0.12 9.73 17.22
N ASN A 168 -0.37 10.65 16.29
CA ASN A 168 0.36 10.76 15.03
C ASN A 168 1.86 11.01 15.26
N PRO A 169 2.74 10.02 15.02
CA PRO A 169 4.17 10.18 15.29
C PRO A 169 4.91 10.90 14.15
N TYR A 170 4.30 11.00 12.97
CA TYR A 170 4.95 11.45 11.75
C TYR A 170 5.02 12.97 11.65
N LEU A 171 3.94 13.69 12.01
CA LEU A 171 3.92 15.15 11.94
C LEU A 171 4.89 15.82 12.92
N PRO A 172 5.03 15.37 14.19
CA PRO A 172 6.09 15.88 15.06
C PRO A 172 7.49 15.57 14.54
N ALA A 173 7.69 14.39 13.94
CA ALA A 173 8.98 13.98 13.38
C ALA A 173 9.46 14.88 12.23
N LEU A 174 8.56 15.56 11.52
CA LEU A 174 8.93 16.56 10.51
C LEU A 174 9.79 17.70 11.07
N ARG A 175 9.71 17.99 12.37
CA ARG A 175 10.51 19.04 13.01
C ARG A 175 11.85 18.54 13.53
N ALA A 176 12.05 17.22 13.58
CA ALA A 176 13.30 16.63 14.07
C ALA A 176 14.45 16.83 13.07
N SER A 177 15.67 16.90 13.61
CA SER A 177 16.91 16.83 12.83
C SER A 177 17.16 15.40 12.35
N GLY A 178 18.00 15.22 11.33
CA GLY A 178 18.43 13.91 10.83
C GLY A 178 17.63 13.35 9.64
N TYR A 179 16.43 13.85 9.37
CA TYR A 179 15.66 13.41 8.19
C TYR A 179 16.09 14.10 6.89
N LEU A 180 16.32 13.29 5.86
CA LEU A 180 16.56 13.73 4.49
C LEU A 180 15.29 14.35 3.87
N PRO A 181 15.42 15.22 2.83
CA PRO A 181 14.26 15.85 2.18
C PRO A 181 13.20 14.86 1.68
N ASN A 182 13.61 13.77 1.03
CA ASN A 182 12.72 12.70 0.56
C ASN A 182 12.05 11.95 1.72
N GLN A 183 12.76 11.70 2.83
CA GLN A 183 12.16 11.12 4.04
C GLN A 183 11.10 12.05 4.66
N ARG A 184 11.30 13.38 4.60
CA ARG A 184 10.30 14.36 5.04
C ARG A 184 9.03 14.31 4.19
N VAL A 185 9.14 14.01 2.89
CA VAL A 185 7.96 13.77 2.03
C VAL A 185 7.19 12.54 2.52
N VAL A 186 7.89 11.45 2.85
CA VAL A 186 7.26 10.24 3.43
C VAL A 186 6.55 10.56 4.74
N LEU A 187 7.23 11.27 5.66
CA LEU A 187 6.66 11.66 6.95
C LEU A 187 5.42 12.55 6.79
N LEU A 188 5.47 13.50 5.86
CA LEU A 188 4.32 14.37 5.59
C LEU A 188 3.15 13.56 5.03
N ALA A 189 3.40 12.70 4.06
CA ALA A 189 2.37 11.83 3.49
C ALA A 189 1.75 10.91 4.56
N ALA A 190 2.57 10.21 5.34
CA ALA A 190 2.12 9.34 6.42
C ALA A 190 1.35 10.11 7.49
N GLY A 191 1.83 11.28 7.88
CA GLY A 191 1.17 12.13 8.88
C GLY A 191 -0.19 12.64 8.41
N LEU A 192 -0.33 13.02 7.14
CA LEU A 192 -1.62 13.44 6.58
C LEU A 192 -2.60 12.26 6.45
N THR A 193 -2.13 11.07 6.09
CA THR A 193 -2.98 9.87 5.99
C THR A 193 -3.37 9.31 7.38
N TYR A 194 -2.53 9.46 8.40
CA TYR A 194 -2.79 8.91 9.74
C TYR A 194 -4.11 9.42 10.35
N GLU A 195 -4.44 10.69 10.12
CA GLU A 195 -5.67 11.31 10.63
C GLU A 195 -6.93 10.89 9.87
N THR A 196 -6.79 10.34 8.66
CA THR A 196 -7.94 9.91 7.85
C THR A 196 -8.30 8.45 8.10
N ILE A 197 -7.48 7.68 8.82
CA ILE A 197 -7.75 6.28 9.15
C ILE A 197 -8.97 6.21 10.09
N PRO A 198 -10.06 5.54 9.70
CA PRO A 198 -11.26 5.45 10.52
C PRO A 198 -11.06 4.60 11.78
N PRO A 199 -11.88 4.80 12.83
CA PRO A 199 -11.76 4.10 14.10
C PRO A 199 -12.46 2.72 14.07
N SER A 200 -12.02 1.82 13.20
CA SER A 200 -12.45 0.40 13.20
C SER A 200 -11.39 -0.49 13.85
N PRO A 201 -11.73 -1.68 14.39
CA PRO A 201 -10.79 -2.53 15.09
C PRO A 201 -9.53 -2.88 14.28
N TRP A 202 -9.68 -3.41 13.05
CA TRP A 202 -8.52 -3.76 12.24
C TRP A 202 -7.69 -2.52 11.87
N ALA A 203 -8.35 -1.46 11.39
CA ALA A 203 -7.65 -0.22 11.02
C ALA A 203 -6.88 0.42 12.19
N THR A 204 -7.47 0.40 13.39
CA THR A 204 -6.84 0.96 14.60
C THR A 204 -5.63 0.13 15.02
N THR A 205 -5.71 -1.19 14.95
CA THR A 205 -4.57 -2.08 15.25
C THR A 205 -3.45 -1.89 14.23
N VAL A 206 -3.76 -1.83 12.92
CA VAL A 206 -2.75 -1.55 11.88
C VAL A 206 -2.04 -0.22 12.17
N LYS A 207 -2.84 0.83 12.44
CA LYS A 207 -2.34 2.18 12.76
C LYS A 207 -1.41 2.18 13.98
N ALA A 208 -1.81 1.49 15.05
CA ALA A 208 -1.05 1.41 16.30
C ALA A 208 0.27 0.65 16.14
N VAL A 209 0.24 -0.50 15.45
CA VAL A 209 1.44 -1.31 15.21
C VAL A 209 2.44 -0.54 14.34
N LEU A 210 1.96 0.16 13.30
CA LEU A 210 2.82 1.02 12.47
C LEU A 210 3.42 2.18 13.28
N GLU A 211 2.68 2.76 14.23
CA GLU A 211 3.19 3.78 15.16
C GLU A 211 4.32 3.23 16.04
N GLY A 212 4.12 2.06 16.67
CA GLY A 212 5.15 1.40 17.48
C GLY A 212 6.41 1.05 16.68
N LEU A 213 6.24 0.48 15.48
CA LEU A 213 7.35 0.15 14.58
C LEU A 213 8.10 1.39 14.10
N PHE A 214 7.38 2.48 13.80
CA PHE A 214 8.00 3.76 13.47
C PHE A 214 8.85 4.31 14.62
N HIS A 215 8.36 4.25 15.86
CA HIS A 215 9.14 4.67 17.03
C HIS A 215 10.40 3.82 17.22
N ALA A 216 10.32 2.51 17.00
CA ALA A 216 11.47 1.62 17.08
C ALA A 216 12.51 1.92 15.98
N ARG A 217 12.06 2.30 14.78
CA ARG A 217 12.92 2.57 13.61
C ARG A 217 12.47 3.82 12.86
N PRO A 218 12.79 5.03 13.35
CA PRO A 218 12.33 6.28 12.73
C PRO A 218 12.93 6.51 11.33
N PHE A 219 14.14 6.01 11.10
CA PHE A 219 14.87 6.15 9.82
C PHE A 219 14.81 4.88 8.97
N GLY A 220 13.71 4.13 9.01
CA GLY A 220 13.53 2.94 8.19
C GLY A 220 13.51 3.23 6.68
N SER A 221 14.15 2.36 5.91
CA SER A 221 14.09 2.29 4.45
C SER A 221 12.66 2.02 3.96
N THR A 222 12.35 2.33 2.71
CA THR A 222 11.03 2.00 2.14
C THR A 222 10.79 0.49 2.19
N GLN A 223 11.82 -0.33 1.96
CA GLN A 223 11.71 -1.78 2.10
C GLN A 223 11.34 -2.22 3.53
N GLU A 224 11.92 -1.59 4.55
CA GLU A 224 11.52 -1.84 5.94
C GLU A 224 10.07 -1.40 6.19
N ARG A 225 9.64 -0.24 5.65
CA ARG A 225 8.24 0.19 5.76
C ARG A 225 7.28 -0.81 5.13
N VAL A 226 7.65 -1.45 4.03
CA VAL A 226 6.86 -2.55 3.43
C VAL A 226 6.73 -3.72 4.39
N LEU A 227 7.83 -4.16 5.02
CA LEU A 227 7.81 -5.22 6.03
C LEU A 227 6.93 -4.82 7.24
N GLU A 228 7.01 -3.58 7.69
CA GLU A 228 6.20 -3.07 8.80
C GLU A 228 4.69 -3.13 8.48
N HIS A 229 4.29 -2.86 7.23
CA HIS A 229 2.89 -3.04 6.83
C HIS A 229 2.46 -4.51 6.90
N TYR A 230 3.31 -5.45 6.46
CA TYR A 230 3.01 -6.87 6.62
C TYR A 230 2.88 -7.31 8.07
N LEU A 231 3.78 -6.83 8.94
CA LEU A 231 3.69 -7.08 10.39
C LEU A 231 2.40 -6.51 10.97
N ALA A 232 2.03 -5.29 10.60
CA ALA A 232 0.80 -4.65 11.05
C ALA A 232 -0.46 -5.39 10.56
N TYR A 233 -0.48 -5.81 9.29
CA TYR A 233 -1.58 -6.61 8.73
C TYR A 233 -1.72 -7.98 9.39
N HIS A 234 -0.59 -8.62 9.72
CA HIS A 234 -0.60 -9.87 10.49
C HIS A 234 -1.21 -9.65 11.87
N SER A 235 -0.69 -8.69 12.62
CA SER A 235 -1.14 -8.37 13.98
C SER A 235 -2.63 -8.01 14.04
N ALA A 236 -3.12 -7.30 13.02
CA ALA A 236 -4.51 -6.89 12.95
C ALA A 236 -5.46 -7.98 12.42
N HIS A 237 -4.96 -9.08 11.84
CA HIS A 237 -5.79 -9.98 11.03
C HIS A 237 -6.98 -10.56 11.81
N ALA A 238 -6.76 -10.91 13.06
CA ALA A 238 -7.81 -11.46 13.92
C ALA A 238 -8.92 -10.48 14.30
N GLN A 239 -8.72 -9.19 14.03
CA GLN A 239 -9.69 -8.14 14.30
C GLN A 239 -10.72 -7.97 13.18
N ILE A 240 -10.54 -8.65 12.03
CA ILE A 240 -11.49 -8.58 10.91
C ILE A 240 -12.86 -9.08 11.37
N GLY A 241 -13.87 -8.23 11.23
CA GLY A 241 -15.25 -8.55 11.58
C GLY A 241 -15.63 -8.29 13.03
N CYS A 242 -14.69 -7.88 13.87
CA CYS A 242 -15.01 -7.40 15.21
C CYS A 242 -15.75 -6.07 15.17
N ARG A 243 -16.64 -5.86 16.14
CA ARG A 243 -17.36 -4.59 16.30
C ARG A 243 -16.61 -3.60 17.18
N ALA A 244 -15.96 -4.10 18.23
CA ALA A 244 -15.03 -3.36 19.06
C ALA A 244 -13.78 -4.20 19.33
N LEU A 245 -12.66 -3.53 19.66
CA LEU A 245 -11.40 -4.21 20.06
C LEU A 245 -11.61 -5.14 21.28
N ALA A 246 -12.52 -4.77 22.19
CA ALA A 246 -12.86 -5.58 23.37
C ALA A 246 -13.61 -6.88 23.02
N ASP A 247 -14.21 -6.96 21.83
CA ASP A 247 -14.96 -8.15 21.39
C ASP A 247 -14.06 -9.18 20.70
N CYS A 248 -12.80 -8.83 20.42
CA CYS A 248 -11.88 -9.69 19.71
C CYS A 248 -11.07 -10.58 20.66
N PRO A 249 -10.70 -11.80 20.23
CA PRO A 249 -9.82 -12.66 21.03
C PRO A 249 -8.48 -11.94 21.32
N PRO A 250 -8.06 -11.83 22.59
CA PRO A 250 -6.85 -11.11 22.99
C PRO A 250 -5.56 -11.81 22.52
N ASP A 251 -5.64 -13.11 22.22
CA ASP A 251 -4.50 -13.99 21.94
C ASP A 251 -4.54 -14.59 20.54
N ALA A 252 -5.16 -13.92 19.58
CA ALA A 252 -5.09 -14.42 18.22
C ALA A 252 -3.64 -14.28 17.71
N PRO A 253 -2.97 -15.41 17.40
CA PRO A 253 -1.52 -15.48 17.21
C PRO A 253 -1.01 -14.74 15.98
#